data_AF-A0A8S3ABI9-F1
#
_entry.id   AF-A0A8S3ABI9-F1
#
_cell.length_a   1.000
_cell.length_b   1.000
_cell.length_c   1.000
_cell.angle_alpha   90.00
_cell.angle_beta   90.00
_cell.angle_gamma   90.00
#
_symmetry.space_group_name_H-M   'P 1'
#
loop_
_entity.id
_entity.type
_entity.pdbx_description
1 polymer ?
#
loop_
_entity_poly.entity_id
_entity_poly.type
_entity_poly.pdbx_seq_one_letter_code
_entity_poly.pdbx_strand_id
1 'polypeptide(L)' 'LIKKTKNHLSANCSTLNVIGETTLEINIHGLKTEVIADVANNLITDLILGSDWIQRNKVYILTPEQQIMIRSK' A
#
# COMPACT_ATOMS: atom_id res chain seq x y z
N LEU A 1 -5.33 13.65 -9.37
CA LEU A 1 -4.18 13.80 -8.45
C LEU A 1 -4.45 14.99 -7.53
N ILE A 2 -4.61 14.75 -6.24
CA ILE A 2 -4.73 15.85 -5.26
C ILE A 2 -3.31 16.13 -4.74
N LYS A 3 -2.84 17.38 -4.85
CA LYS A 3 -1.51 17.76 -4.35
C LYS A 3 -1.51 17.74 -2.82
N LYS A 4 -0.66 16.92 -2.23
CA LYS A 4 -0.52 16.73 -0.79
C LYS A 4 0.95 16.52 -0.51
N THR A 5 1.55 17.40 0.30
CA THR A 5 2.94 17.29 0.73
C THR A 5 2.94 16.83 2.18
N LYS A 6 3.19 15.53 2.40
CA LYS A 6 3.45 14.95 3.72
C LYS A 6 4.71 14.12 3.66
N ASN A 7 5.51 14.22 4.72
CA ASN A 7 6.68 13.38 4.91
C ASN A 7 6.25 12.13 5.65
N HIS A 8 6.30 10.97 4.98
CA HIS A 8 6.11 9.68 5.62
C HIS A 8 7.47 9.01 5.82
N LEU A 9 7.67 8.31 6.93
CA LEU A 9 8.82 7.43 7.10
C LEU A 9 8.46 6.06 6.54
N SER A 10 9.24 5.56 5.59
CA SER A 10 9.08 4.20 5.09
C SER A 10 9.55 3.18 6.14
N ALA A 11 9.25 1.90 5.91
CA ALA A 11 9.68 0.81 6.79
C ALA A 11 11.22 0.68 6.91
N ASN A 12 12.00 1.27 5.99
CA ASN A 12 13.46 1.30 6.06
C ASN A 12 14.02 2.61 6.65
N CYS A 13 13.16 3.44 7.27
CA CYS A 13 13.46 4.76 7.81
C CYS A 13 13.86 5.83 6.77
N SER A 14 13.64 5.60 5.47
CA SER A 14 13.77 6.65 4.47
C SER A 14 12.60 7.61 4.51
N THR A 15 12.87 8.90 4.31
CA THR A 15 11.83 9.92 4.14
C THR A 15 11.19 9.77 2.77
N LEU A 16 9.91 9.42 2.72
CA LEU A 16 9.11 9.41 1.50
C LEU A 16 8.53 10.79 1.25
N ASN A 17 8.93 11.39 0.13
CA ASN A 17 8.42 12.67 -0.32
C ASN A 17 7.15 12.43 -1.14
N VAL A 18 5.99 12.55 -0.49
CA VAL A 18 4.70 12.44 -1.15
C VAL A 18 4.46 13.67 -2.03
N ILE A 19 4.22 13.44 -3.32
CA ILE A 19 3.93 14.46 -4.35
C ILE A 19 2.43 14.62 -4.61
N GLY A 20 1.61 13.66 -4.18
CA GLY A 20 0.17 13.74 -4.27
C GLY A 20 -0.51 12.45 -3.85
N GLU A 21 -1.84 12.43 -3.93
CA GLU A 21 -2.68 11.29 -3.60
C GLU A 21 -3.52 10.90 -4.83
N THR A 22 -3.69 9.60 -5.06
CA THR A 22 -4.52 9.04 -6.11
C THR A 22 -5.22 7.76 -5.67
N THR A 23 -6.40 7.51 -6.20
CA THR A 23 -7.11 6.24 -6.01
C THR A 23 -6.61 5.23 -7.03
N LEU A 24 -6.35 4.00 -6.58
CA LEU A 24 -5.88 2.89 -7.41
C LEU A 24 -6.79 1.67 -7.17
N GLU A 25 -7.21 1.03 -8.26
CA GLU A 25 -7.75 -0.33 -8.23
C GLU A 25 -6.58 -1.30 -8.37
N ILE A 26 -6.37 -2.14 -7.35
CA ILE A 26 -5.36 -3.19 -7.34
C ILE A 26 -6.06 -4.53 -7.45
N ASN A 27 -5.65 -5.33 -8.43
CA ASN A 27 -6.12 -6.71 -8.60
C ASN A 27 -5.05 -7.67 -8.07
N ILE A 28 -5.36 -8.39 -6.99
CA ILE A 28 -4.49 -9.41 -6.41
C ILE A 28 -5.20 -10.76 -6.54
N HIS A 29 -4.70 -11.64 -7.43
CA HIS A 29 -5.29 -12.97 -7.65
C HIS A 29 -6.80 -12.97 -7.94
N GLY A 30 -7.29 -11.98 -8.68
CA GLY A 30 -8.72 -11.85 -9.03
C GLY A 30 -9.54 -11.07 -8.00
N LEU A 31 -8.96 -10.71 -6.85
CA LEU A 31 -9.58 -9.84 -5.87
C LEU A 31 -9.28 -8.38 -6.20
N LYS A 32 -10.31 -7.64 -6.58
CA LYS A 32 -10.23 -6.20 -6.81
C LYS A 32 -10.36 -5.46 -5.49
N THR A 33 -9.35 -4.65 -5.16
CA THR A 33 -9.34 -3.79 -3.97
C THR A 33 -9.06 -2.36 -4.40
N GLU A 34 -9.81 -1.41 -3.83
CA GLU A 34 -9.61 0.00 -4.08
C GLU A 34 -8.84 0.63 -2.92
N VAL A 35 -7.77 1.36 -3.25
CA VAL A 35 -6.86 1.95 -2.27
C VAL A 35 -6.64 3.42 -2.59
N ILE A 36 -6.54 4.24 -1.55
CA ILE A 36 -6.09 5.63 -1.67
C ILE A 36 -4.59 5.59 -1.42
N ALA A 37 -3.79 5.81 -2.45
CA ALA A 37 -2.34 5.73 -2.39
C ALA A 37 -1.72 7.13 -2.47
N ASP A 38 -0.77 7.36 -1.58
CA ASP A 38 0.14 8.49 -1.66
C ASP A 38 1.25 8.18 -2.69
N VAL A 39 1.39 9.03 -3.70
CA VAL A 39 2.42 8.94 -4.73
C VAL A 39 3.68 9.60 -4.21
N ALA A 40 4.80 8.88 -4.18
CA ALA A 40 6.11 9.40 -3.76
C ALA A 40 7.11 9.36 -4.92
N ASN A 41 8.02 10.32 -4.98
CA ASN A 41 9.03 10.39 -6.06
C ASN A 41 10.28 9.54 -5.80
N ASN A 42 10.48 9.09 -4.57
CA ASN A 42 11.70 8.46 -4.10
C ASN A 42 11.43 7.09 -3.45
N LEU A 43 10.46 6.37 -4.00
CA LEU A 43 10.14 5.00 -3.59
C LEU A 43 11.15 4.03 -4.21
N ILE A 44 11.79 3.20 -3.38
CA ILE A 44 12.73 2.15 -3.83
C ILE A 44 11.98 0.96 -4.47
N THR A 45 10.68 0.85 -4.19
CA THR A 45 9.77 -0.17 -4.73
C THR A 45 8.67 0.49 -5.56
N ASP A 46 8.00 -0.26 -6.43
CA ASP A 46 6.91 0.29 -7.24
C ASP A 46 5.64 0.57 -6.41
N LEU A 47 5.45 -0.20 -5.32
CA LEU A 47 4.27 -0.11 -4.45
C LEU A 47 4.63 -0.52 -3.01
N ILE A 48 4.08 0.21 -2.04
CA ILE A 48 4.08 -0.18 -0.63
C ILE A 48 2.62 -0.30 -0.19
N LEU A 49 2.24 -1.49 0.28
CA LEU A 49 0.95 -1.71 0.92
C LEU A 49 1.13 -1.55 2.43
N GLY A 50 0.55 -0.48 2.98
CA GLY A 50 0.62 -0.17 4.39
C GLY A 50 -0.28 -1.05 5.25
N SER A 51 -0.16 -0.87 6.58
CA SER A 51 -1.01 -1.54 7.57
C SER A 51 -2.49 -1.17 7.42
N ASP A 52 -2.78 0.02 6.90
CA ASP A 52 -4.12 0.50 6.60
C ASP A 52 -4.82 -0.39 5.57
N TRP A 53 -4.13 -0.75 4.49
CA TRP A 53 -4.65 -1.66 3.47
C TRP A 53 -4.84 -3.08 4.01
N ILE A 54 -3.86 -3.58 4.78
CA ILE A 54 -3.89 -4.90 5.42
C ILE A 54 -5.11 -5.02 6.33
N GLN A 55 -5.34 -4.02 7.19
CA GLN A 55 -6.47 -4.01 8.12
C GLN A 55 -7.81 -3.91 7.39
N ARG A 56 -7.92 -3.04 6.38
CA ARG A 56 -9.17 -2.84 5.62
C ARG A 56 -9.59 -4.10 4.87
N ASN A 57 -8.65 -4.83 4.29
CA ASN A 57 -8.91 -6.04 3.50
C ASN A 57 -8.81 -7.34 4.31
N LYS A 58 -8.62 -7.25 5.64
CA LYS A 58 -8.47 -8.40 6.55
C LYS A 58 -7.44 -9.40 6.03
N VAL A 59 -6.26 -8.88 5.69
CA VAL A 59 -5.17 -9.64 5.11
C VAL A 59 -4.41 -10.36 6.22
N TYR A 60 -4.16 -11.65 6.03
CA TYR A 60 -3.33 -12.47 6.91
C TYR A 60 -1.99 -12.69 6.23
N ILE A 61 -0.91 -12.32 6.92
CA ILE A 61 0.47 -12.57 6.48
C ILE A 61 0.95 -13.82 7.23
N LEU A 62 1.05 -14.92 6.51
CA LEU A 62 1.49 -16.20 7.04
C LEU A 62 3.00 -16.32 6.81
N THR A 63 3.78 -15.82 7.76
CA THR A 63 5.24 -15.70 7.65
C THR A 63 5.99 -17.04 7.47
N PRO A 64 5.58 -18.17 8.09
CA PRO A 64 6.28 -19.45 7.86
C PRO A 64 6.07 -19.98 6.44
N GLU A 65 4.93 -19.65 5.84
CA GLU A 65 4.51 -20.15 4.53
C GLU A 65 4.83 -19.17 3.39
N GLN A 66 5.34 -17.98 3.73
CA GLN A 66 5.57 -16.86 2.80
C GLN A 66 4.32 -16.52 1.96
N GLN A 67 3.14 -16.65 2.57
CA GLN A 67 1.86 -16.48 1.89
C GLN A 67 1.09 -15.30 2.46
N ILE A 68 0.31 -14.68 1.56
CA ILE A 68 -0.63 -13.63 1.89
C ILE A 68 -2.03 -14.16 1.58
N MET A 69 -2.89 -14.21 2.60
CA MET A 69 -4.27 -14.64 2.46
C MET A 69 -5.20 -13.44 2.63
N ILE A 70 -6.02 -13.17 1.61
CA ILE A 70 -7.01 -12.10 1.63
C ILE A 70 -8.38 -12.75 1.81
N ARG A 71 -9.11 -12.39 2.86
CA ARG A 71 -10.43 -12.95 3.11
C ARG A 71 -11.45 -12.34 2.15
N SER A 72 -11.78 -13.06 1.07
CA SER A 72 -12.93 -12.72 0.23
C SER A 72 -14.21 -12.87 1.05
N LYS A 73 -15.11 -11.89 0.97
CA LYS A 73 -16.48 -12.03 1.47
C LYS A 73 -17.24 -13.06 0.65
#